data_AF-A0A6I2YJC9-F1
#
_entry.id   AF-A0A6I2YJC9-F1
#
_cell.length_a   1.000
_cell.length_b   1.000
_cell.length_c   1.000
_cell.angle_alpha   90.00
_cell.angle_beta   90.00
_cell.angle_gamma   90.00
#
_symmetry.space_group_name_H-M   'P 1'
#
loop_
_entity.id
_entity.type
_entity.pdbx_description
1 polymer ?
#
loop_
_entity_poly.entity_id
_entity_poly.type
_entity_poly.pdbx_seq_one_letter_code
_entity_poly.pdbx_strand_id
1 'polypeptide(L)' 'MRSLASDNYAGVHPAVLAAITAANAGHAPAYGSDSTTDQAVAAFRRELGDQVDVFMTFNGTGANVVG' A
#
# COMPACT_ATOMS: atom_id res chain seq x y z
N MET A 1 -15.58 -12.23 -14.90
CA MET A 1 -16.82 -11.56 -15.34
C MET A 1 -16.46 -10.11 -15.65
N ARG A 2 -16.83 -9.57 -16.82
CA ARG A 2 -16.69 -8.13 -17.10
C ARG A 2 -18.02 -7.47 -16.75
N SER A 3 -18.00 -6.48 -15.87
CA SER A 3 -19.18 -5.78 -15.34
C SER A 3 -18.81 -4.32 -15.07
N LEU A 4 -19.82 -3.43 -15.06
CA LEU A 4 -19.70 -2.03 -14.63
C LEU A 4 -20.27 -1.80 -13.22
N ALA A 5 -20.47 -2.87 -12.44
CA ALA A 5 -21.09 -2.79 -11.11
C ALA A 5 -20.19 -2.11 -10.07
N SER A 6 -18.89 -2.42 -10.08
CA SER A 6 -17.90 -1.80 -9.19
C SER A 6 -16.49 -1.98 -9.77
N ASP A 7 -15.62 -1.03 -9.47
CA ASP A 7 -14.18 -1.07 -9.72
C ASP A 7 -13.44 -2.05 -8.82
N ASN A 8 -13.95 -2.38 -7.62
CA ASN A 8 -13.35 -3.38 -6.73
C ASN A 8 -13.40 -4.82 -7.28
N TYR A 9 -14.06 -5.02 -8.43
CA TYR A 9 -14.01 -6.27 -9.19
C TYR A 9 -12.74 -6.39 -10.05
N ALA A 10 -12.02 -5.29 -10.24
CA ALA A 10 -10.74 -5.32 -10.94
C ALA A 10 -9.70 -6.12 -10.15
N GLY A 11 -8.87 -6.88 -10.86
CA GLY A 11 -7.72 -7.57 -10.27
C GLY A 11 -6.57 -6.61 -9.96
N VAL A 12 -5.52 -7.13 -9.33
CA VAL A 12 -4.28 -6.40 -9.07
C VAL A 12 -3.59 -5.99 -10.38
N HIS A 13 -3.12 -4.74 -10.47
CA HIS A 13 -2.34 -4.28 -11.61
C HIS A 13 -1.00 -5.04 -11.71
N PRO A 14 -0.51 -5.43 -12.91
CA PRO A 14 0.72 -6.22 -13.05
C PRO A 14 1.94 -5.63 -12.35
N ALA A 15 2.11 -4.30 -12.39
CA ALA A 15 3.20 -3.61 -11.71
C ALA A 15 3.15 -3.78 -10.17
N VAL A 16 1.95 -3.83 -9.58
CA VAL A 16 1.77 -4.06 -8.14
C VAL A 16 2.13 -5.51 -7.80
N LEU A 17 1.72 -6.48 -8.61
CA LEU A 17 2.09 -7.88 -8.41
C LEU A 17 3.61 -8.10 -8.52
N ALA A 18 4.27 -7.41 -9.45
CA ALA A 18 5.72 -7.42 -9.58
C ALA A 18 6.41 -6.83 -8.33
N ALA A 19 5.89 -5.73 -7.78
CA ALA A 19 6.41 -5.14 -6.54
C ALA A 19 6.24 -6.09 -5.33
N ILE A 20 5.09 -6.75 -5.21
CA ILE A 20 4.88 -7.79 -4.17
C ILE A 20 5.90 -8.92 -4.33
N THR A 21 6.13 -9.37 -5.56
CA THR A 21 7.10 -10.44 -5.84
C THR A 21 8.52 -10.02 -5.47
N ALA A 22 8.90 -8.78 -5.77
CA ALA A 22 10.21 -8.22 -5.40
C ALA A 22 10.37 -8.08 -3.87
N ALA A 23 9.31 -7.67 -3.17
CA ALA A 23 9.31 -7.57 -1.71
C ALA A 23 9.34 -8.95 -1.01
N ASN A 24 8.94 -10.02 -1.69
CA ASN A 24 8.93 -11.39 -1.17
C ASN A 24 10.33 -12.06 -1.24
N ALA A 25 11.40 -11.30 -1.10
CA ALA A 25 12.77 -11.79 -1.12
C ALA A 25 13.43 -11.61 0.26
N GLY A 26 13.96 -12.70 0.82
CA GLY A 26 14.64 -12.68 2.11
C GLY A 26 13.70 -12.47 3.31
N HIS A 27 14.17 -11.75 4.32
CA HIS A 27 13.43 -11.48 5.55
C HIS A 27 13.32 -9.98 5.77
N ALA A 28 12.17 -9.53 6.28
CA ALA A 28 11.92 -8.15 6.65
C ALA A 28 11.38 -8.07 8.08
N PRO A 29 11.73 -7.03 8.85
CA PRO A 29 11.08 -6.76 10.13
C PRO A 29 9.57 -6.54 9.97
N ALA A 30 8.81 -6.86 11.01
CA ALA A 30 7.36 -6.71 10.99
C ALA A 30 6.90 -5.29 11.37
N TYR A 31 5.59 -5.06 11.30
CA TYR A 31 4.91 -3.86 11.82
C TYR A 31 5.44 -2.54 11.24
N GLY A 32 5.70 -2.50 9.93
CA GLY A 32 6.09 -1.30 9.20
C GLY A 32 7.55 -0.88 9.37
N SER A 33 8.37 -1.69 10.05
CA SER A 33 9.81 -1.45 10.23
C SER A 33 10.66 -1.98 9.07
N ASP A 34 10.09 -2.04 7.86
CA ASP A 34 10.72 -2.60 6.66
C ASP A 34 10.94 -1.53 5.57
N SER A 35 11.88 -1.81 4.67
CA SER A 35 12.27 -0.87 3.62
C SER A 35 11.17 -0.56 2.60
N THR A 36 10.19 -1.45 2.42
CA THR A 36 9.06 -1.21 1.51
C THR A 36 8.13 -0.17 2.12
N THR A 37 7.88 -0.27 3.43
CA THR A 37 7.16 0.75 4.18
C THR A 37 7.87 2.10 4.12
N ASP A 38 9.19 2.15 4.33
CA ASP A 38 9.97 3.40 4.23
C ASP A 38 9.84 4.07 2.85
N GLN A 39 9.91 3.28 1.78
CA GLN A 39 9.75 3.77 0.40
C GLN A 39 8.34 4.32 0.15
N ALA A 40 7.31 3.66 0.68
CA ALA A 40 5.93 4.13 0.57
C ALA A 40 5.75 5.47 1.32
N VAL A 41 6.26 5.58 2.55
CA VAL A 41 6.21 6.83 3.33
C VAL A 41 6.94 7.96 2.60
N ALA A 42 8.11 7.70 2.05
CA ALA A 42 8.87 8.68 1.27
C ALA A 42 8.12 9.12 0.00
N ALA A 43 7.40 8.19 -0.66
CA ALA A 43 6.55 8.53 -1.80
C ALA A 43 5.41 9.47 -1.38
N PHE A 44 4.70 9.17 -0.29
CA PHE A 44 3.65 10.05 0.22
C PHE A 44 4.17 11.44 0.59
N ARG A 45 5.32 11.54 1.29
CA ARG A 45 5.94 12.82 1.63
C ARG A 45 6.35 13.64 0.40
N ARG A 46 6.85 12.98 -0.65
CA ARG A 46 7.16 13.66 -1.91
C ARG A 46 5.91 14.27 -2.57
N GLU A 47 4.79 13.57 -2.55
CA GLU A 47 3.55 14.04 -3.20
C GLU A 47 2.73 15.00 -2.33
N LEU A 48 2.76 14.84 -0.99
CA LEU A 48 1.87 15.56 -0.04
C LEU A 48 2.61 16.53 0.90
N GLY A 49 3.94 16.51 0.93
CA GLY A 49 4.81 17.29 1.80
C GLY A 49 5.33 16.51 3.02
N ASP A 50 6.45 16.95 3.58
CA ASP A 50 7.16 16.25 4.66
C ASP A 50 6.42 16.20 5.99
N GLN A 51 5.40 17.06 6.17
CA GLN A 51 4.60 17.17 7.38
C GLN A 51 3.56 16.04 7.56
N VAL A 52 3.44 15.12 6.60
CA VAL A 52 2.47 14.02 6.70
C VAL A 52 3.02 12.84 7.48
N ASP A 53 2.17 12.29 8.34
CA ASP A 53 2.33 10.97 8.92
C ASP A 53 1.50 9.95 8.12
N VAL A 54 2.07 8.78 7.89
CA VAL A 54 1.50 7.76 7.00
C VAL A 54 1.33 6.45 7.77
N PHE A 55 0.11 5.94 7.78
CA PHE A 55 -0.24 4.69 8.45
C PHE A 55 -0.93 3.76 7.45
N MET A 56 -0.38 2.55 7.28
CA MET A 56 -0.92 1.57 6.36
C MET A 56 -2.09 0.83 7.01
N THR A 57 -3.22 0.73 6.31
CA THR A 57 -4.40 -0.03 6.73
C THR A 57 -4.81 -1.02 5.65
N PHE A 58 -5.61 -2.02 6.03
CA PHE A 58 -5.96 -3.10 5.10
C PHE A 58 -6.98 -2.66 4.03
N ASN A 59 -7.92 -1.79 4.38
CA ASN A 59 -8.97 -1.33 3.46
C ASN A 59 -9.49 0.06 3.85
N GLY A 60 -10.36 0.62 3.00
CA GLY A 60 -10.95 1.95 3.21
C GLY A 60 -11.79 2.06 4.49
N THR A 61 -12.53 1.01 4.87
CA THR A 61 -13.29 1.03 6.14
C THR A 61 -12.36 1.10 7.34
N GLY A 62 -11.28 0.32 7.34
CA GLY A 62 -10.24 0.34 8.38
C GLY A 62 -9.57 1.71 8.47
N ALA A 63 -9.26 2.34 7.34
CA ALA A 63 -8.74 3.71 7.29
C ALA A 63 -9.70 4.73 7.92
N ASN A 64 -11.01 4.57 7.76
CA ASN A 64 -12.00 5.51 8.30
C ASN A 64 -12.21 5.38 9.82
N VAL A 65 -11.98 4.19 10.39
CA VAL A 65 -12.29 3.91 11.81
C VAL A 65 -11.06 3.81 12.71
N VAL A 66 -9.86 3.88 12.13
CA VAL A 66 -8.61 3.98 12.90
C VAL A 66 -8.45 5.41 13.41
N GLY A 67 -9.19 5.72 14.47
CA GLY A 67 -9.26 7.05 15.11
C GLY A 67 -10.20 7.05 16.29
#